data_AF-A0A0A1U6H9-F1
#
_entry.id   AF-A0A0A1U6H9-F1
#
_cell.length_a   1.000
_cell.length_b   1.000
_cell.length_c   1.000
_cell.angle_alpha   90.00
_cell.angle_beta   90.00
_cell.angle_gamma   90.00
#
_symmetry.space_group_name_H-M   'P 1'
#
loop_
_entity.id
_entity.type
_entity.pdbx_description
1 polymer ?
#
loop_
_entity_poly.entity_id
_entity_poly.type
_entity_poly.pdbx_seq_one_letter_code
_entity_poly.pdbx_strand_id
1 'polypeptide(L)'
;MSDLEKLKQINEMKFKDQAVWMLNAMWPKDGDSKAEEIWKFVATFSELEQENHAEGKDLDEMNMHRVFEKLGNQLTMQEMRTHLRKIGVTQFKKISMINFLIFYYKYDTHEVVNAPQGANGAELEKAKKMLEEVTTLFNAATEKAQTSKAAAAESKKRADEAKKTAEACKEKQATATAAAEVAKKDEEVATQRQSEAQAAEEEVTKALNVVKSQEDAKNKKRAELQKKIETAGLVAKNAAIQELAKLDNEDDLPMRRAKTTLEAAQRKASKALKIATDAKDKATETAQKAEEAKQEADKAKEQADNAEQEAVEAEALAVKAAEEAESAVEEANAKVAEAEAYLAEQQQKATGAGQGAIWFMQREVTEKKKFMPVRKGGIAK
;
A
#
# COMPACT_ATOMS: atom_id res chain seq x y z
N MET A 1 8.03 -2.27 -66.54
CA MET A 1 8.64 -3.04 -65.45
C MET A 1 8.32 -4.50 -65.71
N SER A 2 9.35 -5.33 -65.84
CA SER A 2 9.23 -6.78 -66.02
C SER A 2 8.70 -7.46 -64.75
N ASP A 3 8.16 -8.68 -64.89
CA ASP A 3 7.65 -9.45 -63.75
C ASP A 3 8.72 -9.71 -62.69
N LEU A 4 9.97 -9.92 -63.12
CA LEU A 4 11.11 -10.12 -62.21
C LEU A 4 11.44 -8.84 -61.42
N GLU A 5 11.32 -7.66 -62.04
CA GLU A 5 11.51 -6.39 -61.35
C GLU A 5 10.39 -6.12 -60.34
N LYS A 6 9.14 -6.44 -60.69
CA LYS A 6 8.00 -6.33 -59.77
C LYS A 6 8.14 -7.29 -58.58
N LEU A 7 8.52 -8.54 -58.84
CA LEU A 7 8.78 -9.53 -57.79
C LEU A 7 9.88 -9.06 -56.82
N LYS A 8 10.97 -8.48 -57.35
CA LYS A 8 12.03 -7.89 -56.52
C LYS A 8 11.52 -6.76 -55.63
N GLN A 9 10.61 -5.91 -56.12
CA GLN A 9 10.02 -4.87 -55.28
C GLN A 9 9.16 -5.44 -54.15
N ILE A 10 8.36 -6.47 -54.44
CA ILE A 10 7.50 -7.11 -53.43
C ILE A 10 8.37 -7.81 -52.37
N ASN A 11 9.50 -8.41 -52.76
CA ASN A 11 10.44 -9.05 -51.82
C ASN A 11 11.01 -8.09 -50.76
N GLU A 12 11.06 -6.79 -51.05
CA GLU A 12 11.56 -5.78 -50.12
C GLU A 12 10.49 -5.27 -49.14
N MET A 13 9.22 -5.63 -49.33
CA MET A 13 8.12 -5.26 -48.45
C MET A 13 8.16 -6.07 -47.14
N LYS A 14 7.46 -5.63 -46.10
CA LYS A 14 7.34 -6.41 -44.85
C LYS A 14 6.55 -7.69 -45.08
N PHE A 15 6.72 -8.69 -44.22
CA PHE A 15 5.95 -9.94 -44.29
C PHE A 15 4.44 -9.72 -44.37
N LYS A 16 3.89 -8.78 -43.58
CA LYS A 16 2.47 -8.42 -43.64
C LYS A 16 2.07 -7.89 -45.02
N ASP A 17 2.85 -6.97 -45.59
CA ASP A 17 2.56 -6.37 -46.89
C ASP A 17 2.69 -7.40 -48.02
N GLN A 18 3.67 -8.30 -47.96
CA GLN A 18 3.81 -9.44 -48.87
C GLN A 18 2.62 -10.40 -48.78
N ALA A 19 2.13 -10.66 -47.56
CA ALA A 19 0.97 -11.51 -47.31
C ALA A 19 -0.33 -10.91 -47.84
N VAL A 20 -0.53 -9.60 -47.63
CA VAL A 20 -1.65 -8.83 -48.22
C VAL A 20 -1.55 -8.86 -49.75
N TRP A 21 -0.34 -8.70 -50.30
CA TRP A 21 -0.12 -8.75 -51.74
C TRP A 21 -0.56 -10.08 -52.34
N MET A 22 -0.13 -11.18 -51.73
CA MET A 22 -0.53 -12.52 -52.13
C MET A 22 -2.03 -12.70 -51.99
N LEU A 23 -2.61 -12.32 -50.85
CA LEU A 23 -4.03 -12.53 -50.59
C LEU A 23 -4.90 -11.78 -51.59
N ASN A 24 -4.56 -10.53 -51.94
CA ASN A 24 -5.23 -9.79 -53.01
C ASN A 24 -5.11 -10.48 -54.38
N ALA A 25 -3.97 -11.11 -54.68
CA ALA A 25 -3.78 -11.86 -55.92
C ALA A 25 -4.62 -13.14 -55.98
N MET A 26 -4.76 -13.83 -54.85
CA MET A 26 -5.54 -15.06 -54.74
C MET A 26 -7.05 -14.80 -54.67
N TRP A 27 -7.45 -13.62 -54.18
CA TRP A 27 -8.83 -13.30 -53.83
C TRP A 27 -9.87 -13.58 -54.94
N PRO A 28 -9.63 -13.25 -56.23
CA PRO A 28 -10.62 -13.52 -57.28
C PRO A 28 -10.91 -15.02 -57.50
N LYS A 29 -9.98 -15.90 -57.15
CA LYS A 29 -10.08 -17.36 -57.34
C LYS A 29 -10.49 -18.07 -56.05
N ASP A 30 -9.86 -17.71 -54.94
CA ASP A 30 -9.93 -18.45 -53.67
C ASP A 30 -10.68 -17.71 -52.55
N GLY A 31 -11.05 -16.45 -52.75
CA GLY A 31 -11.70 -15.62 -51.75
C GLY A 31 -10.92 -15.54 -50.43
N ASP A 32 -11.63 -15.68 -49.30
CA ASP A 32 -11.06 -15.65 -47.95
C ASP A 32 -10.60 -17.02 -47.42
N SER A 33 -10.78 -18.09 -48.21
CA SER A 33 -10.54 -19.48 -47.75
C SER A 33 -9.10 -19.73 -47.26
N LYS A 34 -8.13 -18.97 -47.77
CA LYS A 34 -6.71 -19.04 -47.42
C LYS A 34 -6.22 -17.89 -46.53
N ALA A 35 -7.09 -16.93 -46.23
CA ALA A 35 -6.70 -15.70 -45.55
C ALA A 35 -6.19 -15.97 -44.12
N GLU A 36 -6.85 -16.85 -43.36
CA GLU A 36 -6.42 -17.23 -42.00
C GLU A 36 -5.10 -18.01 -41.99
N GLU A 37 -4.85 -18.84 -43.01
CA GLU A 37 -3.58 -19.56 -43.17
C GLU A 37 -2.44 -18.58 -43.47
N ILE A 38 -2.67 -17.64 -44.39
CA ILE A 38 -1.72 -16.57 -44.73
C ILE A 38 -1.45 -15.66 -43.51
N TRP A 39 -2.47 -15.33 -42.71
CA TRP A 39 -2.30 -14.59 -41.45
C TRP A 39 -1.37 -15.31 -40.47
N LYS A 40 -1.57 -16.63 -40.29
CA LYS A 40 -0.70 -17.46 -39.42
C LYS A 40 0.73 -17.54 -39.95
N PHE A 41 0.93 -17.51 -41.26
CA PHE A 41 2.27 -17.44 -41.84
C PHE A 41 2.97 -16.14 -41.48
N VAL A 42 2.28 -14.99 -41.47
CA VAL A 42 2.91 -13.73 -41.04
C VAL A 42 3.48 -13.87 -39.64
N ALA A 43 2.69 -14.40 -38.69
CA ALA A 43 3.16 -14.64 -37.33
C ALA A 43 4.36 -15.62 -37.28
N THR A 44 4.29 -16.71 -38.06
CA THR A 44 5.36 -17.73 -38.10
C THR A 44 6.67 -17.17 -38.67
N PHE A 45 6.57 -16.36 -39.73
CA PHE A 45 7.72 -15.70 -40.34
C PHE A 45 8.32 -14.66 -39.40
N SER A 46 7.47 -13.84 -38.75
CA SER A 46 7.92 -12.84 -37.78
C SER A 46 8.60 -13.46 -36.55
N GLU A 47 8.18 -14.64 -36.10
CA GLU A 47 8.80 -15.39 -35.01
C GLU A 47 10.18 -15.95 -35.40
N LEU A 48 10.34 -16.41 -36.64
CA LEU A 48 11.56 -17.05 -37.14
C LEU A 48 12.59 -16.05 -37.69
N GLU A 49 12.19 -14.80 -37.93
CA GLU A 49 13.09 -13.71 -38.28
C GLU A 49 13.80 -13.19 -37.02
N GLN A 50 15.12 -13.06 -37.08
CA GLN A 50 15.98 -12.86 -35.91
C GLN A 50 16.34 -11.39 -35.63
N GLU A 51 16.19 -10.49 -36.59
CA GLU A 51 16.68 -9.10 -36.50
C GLU A 51 15.53 -8.10 -36.34
N ASN A 52 14.57 -8.14 -37.26
CA ASN A 52 13.49 -7.17 -37.41
C ASN A 52 12.11 -7.75 -37.03
N HIS A 53 12.00 -9.06 -36.80
CA HIS A 53 10.78 -9.75 -36.37
C HIS A 53 9.56 -9.41 -37.24
N ALA A 54 8.56 -8.70 -36.70
CA ALA A 54 7.36 -8.26 -37.40
C ALA A 54 7.65 -7.31 -38.59
N GLU A 55 8.78 -6.62 -38.55
CA GLU A 55 9.26 -5.68 -39.57
C GLU A 55 10.18 -6.36 -40.59
N GLY A 56 10.38 -7.67 -40.48
CA GLY A 56 11.17 -8.47 -41.40
C GLY A 56 10.56 -8.59 -42.80
N LYS A 57 11.41 -8.92 -43.77
CA LYS A 57 11.07 -9.06 -45.20
C LYS A 57 11.44 -10.41 -45.81
N ASP A 58 12.41 -11.09 -45.21
CA ASP A 58 12.93 -12.37 -45.68
C ASP A 58 13.44 -13.25 -44.52
N LEU A 59 13.54 -14.55 -44.76
CA LEU A 59 14.20 -15.50 -43.86
C LEU A 59 15.46 -16.04 -44.52
N ASP A 60 16.46 -16.38 -43.71
CA ASP A 60 17.57 -17.21 -44.20
C ASP A 60 17.08 -18.63 -44.54
N GLU A 61 17.96 -19.39 -45.19
CA GLU A 61 17.66 -20.73 -45.65
C GLU A 61 17.26 -21.70 -44.52
N MET A 62 17.87 -21.57 -43.36
CA MET A 62 17.62 -22.46 -42.21
C MET A 62 16.27 -22.15 -41.57
N ASN A 63 15.95 -20.86 -41.40
CA ASN A 63 14.67 -20.42 -40.86
C ASN A 63 13.52 -20.67 -41.86
N MET A 64 13.77 -20.57 -43.17
CA MET A 64 12.80 -21.00 -44.19
C MET A 64 12.54 -22.51 -44.14
N HIS A 65 13.56 -23.34 -43.94
CA HIS A 65 13.36 -24.78 -43.73
C HIS A 65 12.51 -25.08 -42.49
N ARG A 66 12.72 -24.33 -41.39
CA ARG A 66 11.89 -24.43 -40.18
C ARG A 66 10.43 -24.05 -40.43
N VAL A 67 10.15 -23.10 -41.32
CA VAL A 67 8.77 -22.81 -41.77
C VAL A 67 8.16 -24.09 -42.35
N PHE A 68 8.81 -24.73 -43.32
CA PHE A 68 8.30 -25.96 -43.94
C PHE A 68 8.10 -27.11 -42.94
N GLU A 69 8.99 -27.25 -41.96
CA GLU A 69 8.83 -28.21 -40.86
C GLU A 69 7.61 -27.91 -39.99
N LYS A 70 7.41 -26.64 -39.58
CA LYS A 70 6.23 -26.23 -38.79
C LYS A 70 4.91 -26.48 -39.53
N LEU A 71 4.93 -26.56 -40.86
CA LEU A 71 3.76 -26.85 -41.70
C LEU A 71 3.53 -28.33 -41.96
N GLY A 72 4.36 -29.22 -41.40
CA GLY A 72 4.27 -30.66 -41.64
C GLY A 72 4.64 -31.08 -43.07
N ASN A 73 5.26 -30.18 -43.84
CA ASN A 73 5.71 -30.42 -45.21
C ASN A 73 7.24 -30.39 -45.24
N GLN A 74 7.85 -31.34 -44.53
CA GLN A 74 9.30 -31.43 -44.40
C GLN A 74 9.94 -31.77 -45.75
N LEU A 75 10.66 -30.81 -46.31
CA LEU A 75 11.47 -30.97 -47.51
C LEU A 75 12.93 -31.03 -47.08
N THR A 76 13.75 -31.84 -47.74
CA THR A 76 15.20 -31.68 -47.61
C THR A 76 15.62 -30.31 -48.17
N MET A 77 16.74 -29.75 -47.66
CA MET A 77 17.30 -28.49 -48.17
C MET A 77 17.51 -28.50 -49.70
N GLN A 78 17.84 -29.67 -50.27
CA GLN A 78 18.02 -29.84 -51.72
C GLN A 78 16.69 -29.75 -52.49
N GLU A 79 15.62 -30.35 -51.96
CA GLU A 79 14.27 -30.27 -52.53
C GLU A 79 13.72 -28.84 -52.44
N MET A 80 13.87 -28.18 -51.29
CA MET A 80 13.48 -26.77 -51.11
C MET A 80 14.19 -25.86 -52.13
N ARG A 81 15.52 -25.98 -52.27
CA ARG A 81 16.30 -25.21 -53.29
C ARG A 81 15.84 -25.49 -54.71
N THR A 82 15.53 -26.75 -55.04
CA THR A 82 15.08 -27.13 -56.38
C THR A 82 13.72 -26.51 -56.70
N HIS A 83 12.84 -26.45 -55.72
CA HIS A 83 11.52 -25.84 -55.84
C HIS A 83 11.57 -24.31 -55.93
N LEU A 84 12.35 -23.65 -55.07
CA LEU A 84 12.52 -22.20 -55.10
C LEU A 84 13.18 -21.71 -56.39
N ARG A 85 14.05 -22.51 -57.04
CA ARG A 85 14.57 -22.19 -58.38
C ARG A 85 13.50 -22.09 -59.46
N LYS A 86 12.46 -22.94 -59.39
CA LYS A 86 11.40 -22.99 -60.41
C LYS A 86 10.55 -21.72 -60.43
N ILE A 87 10.42 -21.03 -59.30
CA ILE A 87 9.67 -19.78 -59.16
C ILE A 87 10.55 -18.52 -59.36
N GLY A 88 11.84 -18.70 -59.68
CA GLY A 88 12.76 -17.59 -59.96
C GLY A 88 13.66 -17.14 -58.81
N VAL A 89 13.71 -17.85 -57.68
CA VAL A 89 14.69 -17.58 -56.62
C VAL A 89 16.06 -18.08 -57.04
N THR A 90 16.97 -17.15 -57.32
CA THR A 90 18.34 -17.44 -57.76
C THR A 90 19.37 -17.30 -56.63
N GLN A 91 19.00 -16.68 -55.50
CA GLN A 91 19.83 -16.48 -54.32
C GLN A 91 19.12 -17.02 -53.07
N PHE A 92 19.62 -18.13 -52.52
CA PHE A 92 19.01 -18.81 -51.35
C PHE A 92 19.40 -18.23 -50.00
N LYS A 93 20.26 -17.21 -49.97
CA LYS A 93 20.72 -16.60 -48.71
C LYS A 93 19.57 -15.93 -47.95
N LYS A 94 18.61 -15.36 -48.68
CA LYS A 94 17.45 -14.66 -48.14
C LYS A 94 16.25 -14.98 -49.03
N ILE A 95 15.21 -15.56 -48.46
CA ILE A 95 14.01 -16.02 -49.15
C ILE A 95 12.84 -15.23 -48.56
N SER A 96 12.21 -14.40 -49.38
CA SER A 96 11.04 -13.60 -49.00
C SER A 96 9.79 -14.47 -48.80
N MET A 97 8.85 -13.96 -48.03
CA MET A 97 7.58 -14.64 -47.79
C MET A 97 6.76 -14.77 -49.08
N ILE A 98 6.74 -13.77 -49.97
CA ILE A 98 6.00 -13.85 -51.24
C ILE A 98 6.48 -15.01 -52.11
N ASN A 99 7.80 -15.27 -52.16
CA ASN A 99 8.34 -16.41 -52.90
C ASN A 99 7.88 -17.74 -52.28
N PHE A 100 7.87 -17.82 -50.95
CA PHE A 100 7.31 -18.97 -50.25
C PHE A 100 5.82 -19.17 -50.56
N LEU A 101 5.01 -18.11 -50.52
CA LEU A 101 3.56 -18.19 -50.75
C LEU A 101 3.22 -18.58 -52.20
N ILE A 102 3.90 -18.01 -53.19
CA ILE A 102 3.75 -18.38 -54.61
C ILE A 102 3.99 -19.87 -54.79
N PHE A 103 5.06 -20.40 -54.18
CA PHE A 103 5.36 -21.83 -54.23
C PHE A 103 4.33 -22.69 -53.47
N TYR A 104 4.02 -22.32 -52.23
CA TYR A 104 3.16 -23.10 -51.34
C TYR A 104 1.75 -23.25 -51.92
N TYR A 105 1.17 -22.17 -52.44
CA TYR A 105 -0.15 -22.18 -53.07
C TYR A 105 -0.12 -22.53 -54.57
N LYS A 106 1.07 -22.70 -55.17
CA LYS A 106 1.27 -23.03 -56.58
C LYS A 106 0.62 -22.03 -57.54
N TYR A 107 0.72 -20.74 -57.21
CA TYR A 107 0.24 -19.66 -58.05
C TYR A 107 1.26 -19.30 -59.12
N ASP A 108 0.77 -18.76 -60.24
CA ASP A 108 1.64 -18.26 -61.30
C ASP A 108 2.26 -16.91 -60.91
N THR A 109 3.59 -16.79 -61.09
CA THR A 109 4.32 -15.57 -60.70
C THR A 109 3.83 -14.35 -61.47
N HIS A 110 3.51 -14.49 -62.76
CA HIS A 110 3.00 -13.39 -63.57
C HIS A 110 1.63 -12.92 -63.06
N GLU A 111 0.74 -13.84 -62.69
CA GLU A 111 -0.55 -13.49 -62.07
C GLU A 111 -0.37 -12.73 -60.74
N VAL A 112 0.53 -13.20 -59.86
CA VAL A 112 0.71 -12.60 -58.53
C VAL A 112 1.33 -11.22 -58.57
N VAL A 113 2.37 -11.00 -59.39
CA VAL A 113 3.06 -9.70 -59.45
C VAL A 113 2.27 -8.64 -60.22
N ASN A 114 1.33 -9.05 -61.07
CA ASN A 114 0.46 -8.15 -61.83
C ASN A 114 -0.95 -8.02 -61.23
N ALA A 115 -1.22 -8.70 -60.13
CA ALA A 115 -2.52 -8.65 -59.47
C ALA A 115 -2.89 -7.22 -59.03
N PRO A 116 -4.16 -6.81 -59.23
CA PRO A 116 -4.61 -5.51 -58.77
C PRO A 116 -4.66 -5.50 -57.24
N GLN A 117 -3.86 -4.64 -56.62
CA GLN A 117 -3.74 -4.54 -55.16
C GLN A 117 -4.84 -3.73 -54.48
N GLY A 118 -5.80 -3.25 -55.28
CA GLY A 118 -6.60 -2.08 -54.95
C GLY A 118 -5.72 -0.84 -55.06
N ALA A 119 -6.24 0.28 -55.55
CA ALA A 119 -5.50 1.52 -55.34
C ALA A 119 -5.32 1.68 -53.82
N ASN A 120 -4.17 2.17 -53.36
CA ASN A 120 -3.99 2.73 -52.02
C ASN A 120 -4.93 3.95 -51.88
N GLY A 121 -6.23 3.70 -51.89
CA GLY A 121 -7.27 4.70 -51.88
C GLY A 121 -7.25 5.44 -50.57
N ALA A 122 -7.79 6.66 -50.57
CA ALA A 122 -7.99 7.43 -49.36
C ALA A 122 -8.71 6.61 -48.27
N GLU A 123 -9.51 5.63 -48.68
CA GLU A 123 -10.26 4.72 -47.84
C GLU A 123 -9.38 3.71 -47.07
N LEU A 124 -8.37 3.11 -47.72
CA LEU A 124 -7.44 2.20 -47.05
C LEU A 124 -6.54 2.93 -46.06
N GLU A 125 -6.08 4.15 -46.41
CA GLU A 125 -5.31 4.99 -45.50
C GLU A 125 -6.16 5.46 -44.31
N LYS A 126 -7.44 5.79 -44.53
CA LYS A 126 -8.38 6.09 -43.45
C LYS A 126 -8.58 4.87 -42.53
N ALA A 127 -8.72 3.66 -43.10
CA ALA A 127 -8.84 2.44 -42.31
C ALA A 127 -7.58 2.15 -41.47
N LYS A 128 -6.38 2.30 -42.06
CA LYS A 128 -5.11 2.18 -41.31
C LYS A 128 -5.04 3.16 -40.15
N LYS A 129 -5.39 4.42 -40.38
CA LYS A 129 -5.40 5.45 -39.33
C LYS A 129 -6.40 5.09 -38.21
N MET A 130 -7.59 4.60 -38.54
CA MET A 130 -8.55 4.11 -37.54
C MET A 130 -7.96 2.96 -36.72
N LEU A 131 -7.22 2.03 -37.33
CA LEU A 131 -6.56 0.95 -36.59
C LEU A 131 -5.45 1.44 -35.66
N GLU A 132 -4.67 2.43 -36.09
CA GLU A 132 -3.64 3.07 -35.25
C GLU A 132 -4.27 3.78 -34.05
N GLU A 133 -5.36 4.51 -34.26
CA GLU A 133 -6.16 5.13 -33.19
C GLU A 133 -6.69 4.06 -32.22
N VAL A 134 -7.23 2.94 -32.72
CA VAL A 134 -7.64 1.81 -31.90
C VAL A 134 -6.47 1.23 -31.10
N THR A 135 -5.29 1.04 -31.70
CA THR A 135 -4.09 0.56 -30.98
C THR A 135 -3.76 1.51 -29.82
N THR A 136 -3.78 2.81 -30.08
CA THR A 136 -3.38 3.85 -29.14
C THR A 136 -4.34 3.87 -27.94
N LEU A 137 -5.65 3.86 -28.19
CA LEU A 137 -6.67 3.80 -27.15
C LEU A 137 -6.60 2.50 -26.34
N PHE A 138 -6.28 1.38 -26.98
CA PHE A 138 -6.15 0.10 -26.29
C PHE A 138 -4.94 0.05 -25.35
N ASN A 139 -3.80 0.61 -25.79
CA ASN A 139 -2.61 0.75 -24.94
C ASN A 139 -2.91 1.65 -23.74
N ALA A 140 -3.55 2.81 -23.97
CA ALA A 140 -3.96 3.72 -22.91
C ALA A 140 -4.94 3.03 -21.92
N ALA A 141 -5.94 2.29 -22.41
CA ALA A 141 -6.86 1.54 -21.58
C ALA A 141 -6.14 0.46 -20.75
N THR A 142 -5.14 -0.21 -21.33
CA THR A 142 -4.33 -1.21 -20.62
C THR A 142 -3.50 -0.57 -19.51
N GLU A 143 -2.85 0.55 -19.77
CA GLU A 143 -2.09 1.32 -18.77
C GLU A 143 -2.98 1.84 -17.64
N LYS A 144 -4.16 2.37 -17.97
CA LYS A 144 -5.16 2.82 -16.99
C LYS A 144 -5.69 1.66 -16.15
N ALA A 145 -5.94 0.49 -16.75
CA ALA A 145 -6.34 -0.70 -16.01
C ALA A 145 -5.24 -1.20 -15.05
N GLN A 146 -3.96 -1.11 -15.42
CA GLN A 146 -2.85 -1.43 -14.51
C GLN A 146 -2.76 -0.43 -13.36
N THR A 147 -2.89 0.87 -13.65
CA THR A 147 -2.93 1.94 -12.64
C THR A 147 -4.09 1.73 -11.66
N SER A 148 -5.29 1.42 -12.17
CA SER A 148 -6.46 1.10 -11.35
C SER A 148 -6.22 -0.09 -10.41
N LYS A 149 -5.61 -1.17 -10.92
CA LYS A 149 -5.25 -2.34 -10.08
C LYS A 149 -4.25 -1.98 -8.99
N ALA A 150 -3.23 -1.19 -9.31
CA ALA A 150 -2.24 -0.75 -8.35
C ALA A 150 -2.86 0.14 -7.26
N ALA A 151 -3.71 1.09 -7.65
CA ALA A 151 -4.43 1.97 -6.72
C ALA A 151 -5.39 1.17 -5.80
N ALA A 152 -6.12 0.18 -6.33
CA ALA A 152 -6.98 -0.69 -5.53
C ALA A 152 -6.19 -1.53 -4.51
N ALA A 153 -5.00 -2.03 -4.90
CA ALA A 153 -4.13 -2.76 -3.98
C ALA A 153 -3.59 -1.87 -2.86
N GLU A 154 -3.17 -0.64 -3.18
CA GLU A 154 -2.70 0.33 -2.17
C GLU A 154 -3.84 0.76 -1.24
N SER A 155 -5.04 1.06 -1.77
CA SER A 155 -6.23 1.37 -0.96
C SER A 155 -6.53 0.27 0.06
N LYS A 156 -6.51 -1.00 -0.37
CA LYS A 156 -6.69 -2.14 0.54
C LYS A 156 -5.62 -2.19 1.62
N LYS A 157 -4.36 -1.98 1.25
CA LYS A 157 -3.24 -1.98 2.20
C LYS A 157 -3.40 -0.88 3.26
N ARG A 158 -3.75 0.34 2.85
CA ARG A 158 -3.97 1.47 3.76
C ARG A 158 -5.17 1.24 4.68
N ALA A 159 -6.26 0.66 4.17
CA ALA A 159 -7.40 0.28 5.00
C ALA A 159 -7.04 -0.77 6.08
N ASP A 160 -6.23 -1.77 5.73
CA ASP A 160 -5.74 -2.78 6.68
C ASP A 160 -4.79 -2.17 7.72
N GLU A 161 -3.95 -1.20 7.33
CA GLU A 161 -3.07 -0.46 8.23
C GLU A 161 -3.86 0.43 9.20
N ALA A 162 -4.84 1.20 8.71
CA ALA A 162 -5.74 2.03 9.51
C ALA A 162 -6.51 1.19 10.55
N LYS A 163 -6.94 -0.01 10.19
CA LYS A 163 -7.60 -0.91 11.14
C LYS A 163 -6.66 -1.34 12.28
N LYS A 164 -5.43 -1.72 11.95
CA LYS A 164 -4.42 -2.13 12.95
C LYS A 164 -4.04 -0.98 13.88
N THR A 165 -3.86 0.23 13.35
CA THR A 165 -3.53 1.40 14.16
C THR A 165 -4.70 1.80 15.06
N ALA A 166 -5.95 1.69 14.59
CA ALA A 166 -7.13 1.92 15.40
C ALA A 166 -7.26 0.90 16.55
N GLU A 167 -6.93 -0.37 16.32
CA GLU A 167 -6.88 -1.40 17.38
C GLU A 167 -5.81 -1.08 18.43
N ALA A 168 -4.59 -0.72 18.00
CA ALA A 168 -3.52 -0.30 18.91
C ALA A 168 -3.88 0.95 19.72
N CYS A 169 -4.57 1.93 19.11
CA CYS A 169 -5.08 3.12 19.79
C CYS A 169 -6.04 2.74 20.94
N LYS A 170 -6.96 1.80 20.70
CA LYS A 170 -7.88 1.31 21.75
C LYS A 170 -7.15 0.67 22.92
N GLU A 171 -6.12 -0.14 22.65
CA GLU A 171 -5.30 -0.75 23.70
C GLU A 171 -4.56 0.30 24.54
N LYS A 172 -3.99 1.32 23.89
CA LYS A 172 -3.31 2.42 24.57
C LYS A 172 -4.28 3.27 25.39
N GLN A 173 -5.47 3.56 24.88
CA GLN A 173 -6.52 4.24 25.64
C GLN A 173 -6.96 3.44 26.87
N ALA A 174 -7.15 2.13 26.75
CA ALA A 174 -7.48 1.27 27.88
C ALA A 174 -6.37 1.23 28.94
N THR A 175 -5.10 1.28 28.49
CA THR A 175 -3.95 1.36 29.40
C THR A 175 -3.92 2.69 30.14
N ALA A 176 -4.16 3.81 29.44
CA ALA A 176 -4.22 5.14 30.03
C ALA A 176 -5.35 5.28 31.05
N THR A 177 -6.55 4.75 30.76
CA THR A 177 -7.67 4.78 31.71
C THR A 177 -7.38 3.96 32.96
N ALA A 178 -6.82 2.75 32.80
CA ALA A 178 -6.42 1.91 33.92
C ALA A 178 -5.35 2.58 34.80
N ALA A 179 -4.34 3.20 34.19
CA ALA A 179 -3.29 3.93 34.92
C ALA A 179 -3.86 5.14 35.67
N ALA A 180 -4.77 5.90 35.06
CA ALA A 180 -5.43 7.04 35.70
C ALA A 180 -6.30 6.61 36.91
N GLU A 181 -7.00 5.48 36.83
CA GLU A 181 -7.74 4.95 37.98
C GLU A 181 -6.84 4.55 39.15
N VAL A 182 -5.68 3.95 38.86
CA VAL A 182 -4.69 3.60 39.89
C VAL A 182 -4.13 4.86 40.55
N ALA A 183 -3.73 5.86 39.75
CA ALA A 183 -3.21 7.13 40.26
C ALA A 183 -4.22 7.82 41.19
N LYS A 184 -5.50 7.86 40.80
CA LYS A 184 -6.56 8.44 41.62
C LYS A 184 -6.72 7.72 42.96
N LYS A 185 -6.72 6.38 42.97
CA LYS A 185 -6.82 5.59 44.20
C LYS A 185 -5.63 5.83 45.13
N ASP A 186 -4.41 5.89 44.58
CA ASP A 186 -3.21 6.12 45.38
C ASP A 186 -3.15 7.58 45.90
N GLU A 187 -3.66 8.57 45.15
CA GLU A 187 -3.81 9.96 45.62
C GLU A 187 -4.83 10.08 46.77
N GLU A 188 -5.97 9.38 46.69
CA GLU A 188 -6.95 9.31 47.78
C GLU A 188 -6.33 8.70 49.05
N VAL A 189 -5.55 7.62 48.90
CA VAL A 189 -4.81 7.00 50.01
C VAL A 189 -3.78 7.96 50.58
N ALA A 190 -2.98 8.64 49.75
CA ALA A 190 -1.99 9.62 50.21
C ALA A 190 -2.63 10.75 51.02
N THR A 191 -3.76 11.28 50.54
CA THR A 191 -4.54 12.31 51.23
C THR A 191 -5.04 11.83 52.59
N GLN A 192 -5.57 10.60 52.65
CA GLN A 192 -6.03 10.00 53.92
C GLN A 192 -4.88 9.84 54.92
N ARG A 193 -3.73 9.31 54.49
CA ARG A 193 -2.55 9.13 55.35
C ARG A 193 -1.95 10.44 55.82
N GLN A 194 -1.98 11.47 54.97
CA GLN A 194 -1.55 12.81 55.36
C GLN A 194 -2.43 13.40 56.46
N SER A 195 -3.75 13.22 56.37
CA SER A 195 -4.68 13.63 57.43
C SER A 195 -4.43 12.88 58.75
N GLU A 196 -4.15 11.57 58.69
CA GLU A 196 -3.78 10.77 59.87
C GLU A 196 -2.47 11.25 60.51
N ALA A 197 -1.47 11.62 59.70
CA ALA A 197 -0.20 12.17 60.18
C ALA A 197 -0.40 13.53 60.88
N GLN A 198 -1.20 14.43 60.30
CA GLN A 198 -1.54 15.72 60.90
C GLN A 198 -2.27 15.54 62.25
N ALA A 199 -3.25 14.64 62.33
CA ALA A 199 -3.94 14.34 63.58
C ALA A 199 -2.97 13.80 64.66
N ALA A 200 -1.99 12.99 64.28
CA ALA A 200 -0.97 12.49 65.21
C ALA A 200 0.00 13.61 65.67
N GLU A 201 0.34 14.57 64.81
CA GLU A 201 1.12 15.76 65.19
C GLU A 201 0.36 16.69 66.15
N GLU A 202 -0.96 16.84 65.97
CA GLU A 202 -1.80 17.54 66.92
C GLU A 202 -1.81 16.87 68.31
N GLU A 203 -1.85 15.53 68.36
CA GLU A 203 -1.73 14.78 69.61
C GLU A 203 -0.36 15.02 70.30
N VAL A 204 0.73 15.05 69.53
CA VAL A 204 2.06 15.42 70.06
C VAL A 204 2.04 16.82 70.65
N THR A 205 1.43 17.78 69.95
CA THR A 205 1.32 19.17 70.41
C THR A 205 0.53 19.25 71.72
N LYS A 206 -0.57 18.51 71.84
CA LYS A 206 -1.36 18.41 73.07
C LYS A 206 -0.55 17.79 74.22
N ALA A 207 0.13 16.67 73.98
CA ALA A 207 0.97 16.01 74.98
C ALA A 207 2.15 16.88 75.44
N LEU A 208 2.77 17.62 74.51
CA LEU A 208 3.87 18.54 74.79
C LEU A 208 3.41 19.70 75.69
N ASN A 209 2.23 20.26 75.42
CA ASN A 209 1.64 21.31 76.24
C ASN A 209 1.34 20.83 77.67
N VAL A 210 0.91 19.57 77.84
CA VAL A 210 0.73 18.97 79.17
C VAL A 210 2.06 18.88 79.91
N VAL A 211 3.13 18.38 79.27
CA VAL A 211 4.47 18.32 79.88
C VAL A 211 4.94 19.71 80.29
N LYS A 212 4.84 20.71 79.41
CA LYS A 212 5.20 22.10 79.71
C LYS A 212 4.42 22.64 80.91
N SER A 213 3.10 22.43 80.95
CA SER A 213 2.27 22.90 82.07
C SER A 213 2.67 22.30 83.42
N GLN A 214 3.11 21.03 83.43
CA GLN A 214 3.58 20.38 84.65
C GLN A 214 4.98 20.86 85.04
N GLU A 215 5.88 21.07 84.08
CA GLU A 215 7.20 21.67 84.32
C GLU A 215 7.05 23.09 84.88
N ASP A 216 6.17 23.92 84.31
CA ASP A 216 5.87 25.27 84.79
C ASP A 216 5.27 25.27 86.20
N ALA A 217 4.33 24.35 86.49
CA ALA A 217 3.74 24.21 87.82
C ALA A 217 4.77 23.80 88.88
N LYS A 218 5.68 22.87 88.54
CA LYS A 218 6.78 22.45 89.44
C LYS A 218 7.77 23.60 89.64
N ASN A 219 8.16 24.29 88.58
CA ASN A 219 9.05 25.45 88.63
C ASN A 219 8.47 26.61 89.44
N LYS A 220 7.17 26.88 89.30
CA LYS A 220 6.47 27.90 90.09
C LYS A 220 6.48 27.55 91.58
N LYS A 221 6.15 26.31 91.95
CA LYS A 221 6.24 25.83 93.34
C LYS A 221 7.67 25.95 93.89
N ARG A 222 8.67 25.60 93.08
CA ARG A 222 10.09 25.74 93.44
C ARG A 222 10.46 27.19 93.71
N ALA A 223 10.07 28.13 92.83
CA ALA A 223 10.30 29.56 93.00
C ALA A 223 9.59 30.14 94.25
N GLU A 224 8.36 29.71 94.52
CA GLU A 224 7.60 30.11 95.72
C GLU A 224 8.27 29.63 97.02
N LEU A 225 8.73 28.38 97.05
CA LEU A 225 9.49 27.82 98.18
C LEU A 225 10.82 28.53 98.37
N GLN A 226 11.54 28.83 97.28
CA GLN A 226 12.82 29.54 97.32
C GLN A 226 12.66 30.97 97.85
N LYS A 227 11.62 31.68 97.42
CA LYS A 227 11.26 33.00 97.96
C LYS A 227 10.93 32.94 99.46
N LYS A 228 10.26 31.89 99.93
CA LYS A 228 9.98 31.68 101.37
C LYS A 228 11.25 31.42 102.18
N ILE A 229 12.24 30.71 101.62
CA ILE A 229 13.54 30.48 102.26
C ILE A 229 14.31 31.79 102.47
N GLU A 230 14.18 32.75 101.55
CA GLU A 230 14.85 34.04 101.61
C GLU A 230 14.18 35.04 102.57
N THR A 231 12.86 34.95 102.77
CA THR A 231 12.06 36.00 103.42
C THR A 231 11.47 35.63 104.79
N ALA A 232 11.42 34.35 105.17
CA ALA A 232 10.75 33.89 106.38
C ALA A 232 11.70 33.70 107.60
N GLY A 233 11.13 33.66 108.81
CA GLY A 233 11.85 33.40 110.06
C GLY A 233 12.41 31.96 110.17
N LEU A 234 13.36 31.73 111.10
CA LEU A 234 14.20 30.53 111.20
C LEU A 234 13.44 29.19 111.03
N VAL A 235 12.28 29.04 111.69
CA VAL A 235 11.45 27.82 111.66
C VAL A 235 10.78 27.62 110.29
N ALA A 236 10.19 28.67 109.73
CA ALA A 236 9.55 28.63 108.41
C ALA A 236 10.56 28.46 107.27
N LYS A 237 11.78 28.99 107.43
CA LYS A 237 12.90 28.77 106.53
C LYS A 237 13.32 27.31 106.49
N ASN A 238 13.52 26.68 107.65
CA ASN A 238 13.87 25.26 107.73
C ASN A 238 12.75 24.35 107.17
N ALA A 239 11.48 24.70 107.40
CA ALA A 239 10.35 23.99 106.79
C ALA A 239 10.34 24.12 105.25
N ALA A 240 10.57 25.31 104.71
CA ALA A 240 10.64 25.53 103.25
C ALA A 240 11.85 24.84 102.61
N ILE A 241 13.01 24.75 103.31
CA ILE A 241 14.17 23.96 102.86
C ILE A 241 13.81 22.47 102.80
N GLN A 242 13.11 21.95 103.82
CA GLN A 242 12.67 20.55 103.81
C GLN A 242 11.61 20.26 102.74
N GLU A 243 10.66 21.17 102.51
CA GLU A 243 9.68 21.03 101.42
C GLU A 243 10.31 21.15 100.03
N LEU A 244 11.31 22.02 99.84
CA LEU A 244 12.04 22.13 98.57
C LEU A 244 12.91 20.88 98.33
N ALA A 245 13.58 20.37 99.37
CA ALA A 245 14.30 19.10 99.30
C ALA A 245 13.36 17.92 99.05
N LYS A 246 12.12 17.97 99.55
CA LYS A 246 11.09 16.98 99.25
C LYS A 246 10.60 17.11 97.81
N LEU A 247 10.31 18.31 97.31
CA LEU A 247 9.88 18.55 95.93
C LEU A 247 10.95 18.16 94.89
N ASP A 248 12.23 18.35 95.22
CA ASP A 248 13.37 17.98 94.36
C ASP A 248 13.66 16.47 94.41
N ASN A 249 13.42 15.78 95.53
CA ASN A 249 13.61 14.32 95.67
C ASN A 249 12.35 13.47 95.42
N GLU A 250 11.16 14.08 95.39
CA GLU A 250 9.90 13.39 95.14
C GLU A 250 9.83 12.97 93.67
N ASP A 251 9.60 11.68 93.46
CA ASP A 251 9.35 11.14 92.15
C ASP A 251 8.00 11.67 91.65
N ASP A 252 8.06 12.68 90.79
CA ASP A 252 6.90 13.32 90.17
C ASP A 252 6.27 12.37 89.14
N LEU A 253 5.50 11.41 89.66
CA LEU A 253 4.75 10.43 88.90
C LEU A 253 3.84 11.09 87.83
N PRO A 254 3.14 12.21 88.12
CA PRO A 254 2.47 13.01 87.08
C PRO A 254 3.39 13.40 85.91
N MET A 255 4.58 13.92 86.19
CA MET A 255 5.56 14.34 85.17
C MET A 255 6.10 13.16 84.37
N ARG A 256 6.44 12.05 85.02
CA ARG A 256 6.83 10.81 84.33
C ARG A 256 5.73 10.33 83.37
N ARG A 257 4.47 10.30 83.83
CA ARG A 257 3.33 9.92 82.98
C ARG A 257 3.16 10.87 81.79
N ALA A 258 3.28 12.18 81.99
CA ALA A 258 3.19 13.16 80.91
C ALA A 258 4.31 12.96 79.86
N LYS A 259 5.55 12.73 80.29
CA LYS A 259 6.67 12.43 79.39
C LYS A 259 6.52 11.12 78.64
N THR A 260 6.05 10.06 79.30
CA THR A 260 5.73 8.78 78.63
C THR A 260 4.62 8.94 77.58
N THR A 261 3.58 9.71 77.89
CA THR A 261 2.50 10.03 76.92
C THR A 261 3.03 10.84 75.74
N LEU A 262 3.90 11.83 75.98
CA LEU A 262 4.55 12.59 74.91
C LEU A 262 5.43 11.69 74.03
N GLU A 263 6.23 10.81 74.62
CA GLU A 263 7.07 9.88 73.87
C GLU A 263 6.23 8.91 73.02
N ALA A 264 5.14 8.39 73.58
CA ALA A 264 4.20 7.55 72.84
C ALA A 264 3.55 8.31 71.67
N ALA A 265 3.14 9.57 71.89
CA ALA A 265 2.60 10.43 70.84
C ALA A 265 3.64 10.72 69.75
N GLN A 266 4.90 11.01 70.12
CA GLN A 266 5.99 11.25 69.16
C GLN A 266 6.27 10.02 68.30
N ARG A 267 6.29 8.82 68.90
CA ARG A 267 6.44 7.56 68.15
C ARG A 267 5.28 7.33 67.19
N LYS A 268 4.04 7.60 67.62
CA LYS A 268 2.84 7.51 66.78
C LYS A 268 2.91 8.49 65.59
N ALA A 269 3.25 9.76 65.85
CA ALA A 269 3.38 10.78 64.81
C ALA A 269 4.51 10.45 63.82
N SER A 270 5.68 10.02 64.30
CA SER A 270 6.78 9.60 63.43
C SER A 270 6.40 8.43 62.52
N LYS A 271 5.69 7.43 63.05
CA LYS A 271 5.19 6.32 62.24
C LYS A 271 4.14 6.78 61.21
N ALA A 272 3.20 7.63 61.61
CA ALA A 272 2.16 8.15 60.73
C ALA A 272 2.77 9.01 59.61
N LEU A 273 3.75 9.86 59.92
CA LEU A 273 4.48 10.66 58.94
C LEU A 273 5.19 9.77 57.91
N LYS A 274 5.89 8.72 58.36
CA LYS A 274 6.54 7.78 57.43
C LYS A 274 5.54 7.13 56.47
N ILE A 275 4.41 6.64 56.99
CA ILE A 275 3.35 6.03 56.17
C ILE A 275 2.77 7.05 55.17
N ALA A 276 2.59 8.31 55.58
CA ALA A 276 2.11 9.37 54.72
C ALA A 276 3.13 9.72 53.62
N THR A 277 4.42 9.77 53.94
CA THR A 277 5.49 9.98 52.96
C THR A 277 5.52 8.83 51.94
N ASP A 278 5.54 7.58 52.40
CA ASP A 278 5.55 6.41 51.51
C ASP A 278 4.31 6.39 50.58
N ALA A 279 3.13 6.75 51.10
CA ALA A 279 1.91 6.84 50.31
C ALA A 279 1.95 8.00 49.29
N LYS A 280 2.52 9.15 49.66
CA LYS A 280 2.70 10.29 48.76
C LYS A 280 3.67 9.94 47.63
N ASP A 281 4.80 9.32 47.94
CA ASP A 281 5.79 8.93 46.94
C ASP A 281 5.17 7.95 45.92
N LYS A 282 4.41 6.96 46.41
CA LYS A 282 3.66 6.05 45.55
C LYS A 282 2.64 6.78 44.67
N ALA A 283 1.85 7.71 45.24
CA ALA A 283 0.90 8.50 44.47
C ALA A 283 1.60 9.29 43.36
N THR A 284 2.74 9.93 43.65
CA THR A 284 3.52 10.65 42.64
C THR A 284 4.05 9.75 41.53
N GLU A 285 4.53 8.55 41.85
CA GLU A 285 5.01 7.58 40.86
C GLU A 285 3.85 7.12 39.94
N THR A 286 2.70 6.80 40.52
CA THR A 286 1.53 6.37 39.74
C THR A 286 0.93 7.50 38.90
N ALA A 287 0.98 8.74 39.37
CA ALA A 287 0.56 9.91 38.59
C ALA A 287 1.47 10.13 37.37
N GLN A 288 2.79 9.97 37.52
CA GLN A 288 3.73 10.04 36.39
C GLN A 288 3.44 8.95 35.35
N LYS A 289 3.24 7.69 35.80
CA LYS A 289 2.86 6.58 34.91
C LYS A 289 1.54 6.82 34.18
N ALA A 290 0.56 7.42 34.85
CA ALA A 290 -0.72 7.76 34.23
C ALA A 290 -0.56 8.84 33.14
N GLU A 291 0.27 9.85 33.39
CA GLU A 291 0.56 10.90 32.41
C GLU A 291 1.34 10.34 31.20
N GLU A 292 2.34 9.49 31.42
CA GLU A 292 3.06 8.80 30.34
C GLU A 292 2.11 7.95 29.48
N ALA A 293 1.26 7.14 30.12
CA ALA A 293 0.29 6.31 29.42
C ALA A 293 -0.72 7.16 28.61
N LYS A 294 -1.12 8.31 29.14
CA LYS A 294 -1.98 9.26 28.43
C LYS A 294 -1.29 9.85 27.19
N GLN A 295 -0.03 10.28 27.31
CA GLN A 295 0.73 10.78 26.17
C GLN A 295 0.92 9.72 25.08
N GLU A 296 1.13 8.46 25.45
CA GLU A 296 1.15 7.36 24.50
C GLU A 296 -0.20 7.15 23.82
N ALA A 297 -1.31 7.25 24.55
CA ALA A 297 -2.66 7.13 24.00
C ALA A 297 -2.98 8.29 23.04
N ASP A 298 -2.58 9.51 23.37
CA ASP A 298 -2.77 10.69 22.50
C ASP A 298 -1.97 10.56 21.20
N LYS A 299 -0.70 10.11 21.28
CA LYS A 299 0.12 9.81 20.08
C LYS A 299 -0.49 8.69 19.23
N ALA A 300 -0.97 7.62 19.87
CA ALA A 300 -1.61 6.51 19.16
C ALA A 300 -2.91 6.95 18.47
N LYS A 301 -3.64 7.90 19.07
CA LYS A 301 -4.82 8.50 18.45
C LYS A 301 -4.47 9.32 17.22
N GLU A 302 -3.47 10.20 17.30
CA GLU A 302 -3.01 10.98 16.15
C GLU A 302 -2.54 10.06 15.00
N GLN A 303 -1.83 8.98 15.32
CA GLN A 303 -1.44 7.97 14.33
C GLN A 303 -2.64 7.25 13.70
N ALA A 304 -3.67 6.93 14.48
CA ALA A 304 -4.89 6.32 13.95
C ALA A 304 -5.65 7.29 13.04
N ASP A 305 -5.80 8.55 13.44
CA ASP A 305 -6.48 9.59 12.66
C ASP A 305 -5.74 9.83 11.32
N ASN A 306 -4.41 9.89 11.34
CA ASN A 306 -3.60 10.02 10.12
C ASN A 306 -3.74 8.80 9.20
N ALA A 307 -3.69 7.58 9.76
CA ALA A 307 -3.84 6.36 8.97
C ALA A 307 -5.24 6.24 8.34
N GLU A 308 -6.28 6.70 9.04
CA GLU A 308 -7.64 6.77 8.49
C GLU A 308 -7.73 7.76 7.33
N GLN A 309 -7.12 8.95 7.45
CA GLN A 309 -7.07 9.92 6.35
C GLN A 309 -6.35 9.35 5.12
N GLU A 310 -5.18 8.73 5.30
CA GLU A 310 -4.45 8.08 4.21
C GLU A 310 -5.27 6.96 3.53
N ALA A 311 -6.06 6.20 4.30
CA ALA A 311 -6.93 5.18 3.75
C ALA A 311 -8.06 5.77 2.89
N VAL A 312 -8.69 6.86 3.36
CA VAL A 312 -9.73 7.58 2.61
C VAL A 312 -9.17 8.19 1.32
N GLU A 313 -7.99 8.81 1.37
CA GLU A 313 -7.33 9.35 0.18
C GLU A 313 -6.98 8.25 -0.83
N ALA A 314 -6.46 7.13 -0.35
CA ALA A 314 -6.13 5.99 -1.21
C ALA A 314 -7.39 5.37 -1.85
N GLU A 315 -8.51 5.29 -1.12
CA GLU A 315 -9.80 4.86 -1.67
C GLU A 315 -10.30 5.82 -2.76
N ALA A 316 -10.25 7.13 -2.53
CA ALA A 316 -10.64 8.13 -3.52
C ALA A 316 -9.79 8.02 -4.81
N LEU A 317 -8.48 7.81 -4.67
CA LEU A 317 -7.58 7.57 -5.81
C LEU A 317 -7.91 6.26 -6.55
N ALA A 318 -8.25 5.20 -5.82
CA ALA A 318 -8.66 3.93 -6.42
C ALA A 318 -9.96 4.06 -7.22
N VAL A 319 -10.95 4.77 -6.69
CA VAL A 319 -12.22 5.07 -7.39
C VAL A 319 -11.95 5.86 -8.66
N LYS A 320 -11.22 6.97 -8.57
CA LYS A 320 -10.88 7.79 -9.74
C LYS A 320 -10.11 6.99 -10.81
N ALA A 321 -9.14 6.17 -10.40
CA ALA A 321 -8.39 5.34 -11.33
C ALA A 321 -9.27 4.27 -12.00
N ALA A 322 -10.26 3.72 -11.28
CA ALA A 322 -11.23 2.80 -11.84
C ALA A 322 -12.16 3.48 -12.87
N GLU A 323 -12.64 4.68 -12.58
CA GLU A 323 -13.45 5.49 -13.52
C GLU A 323 -12.67 5.82 -14.80
N GLU A 324 -11.41 6.27 -14.67
CA GLU A 324 -10.55 6.55 -15.82
C GLU A 324 -10.27 5.29 -16.66
N ALA A 325 -10.07 4.14 -16.01
CA ALA A 325 -9.90 2.87 -16.71
C ALA A 325 -11.19 2.42 -17.42
N GLU A 326 -12.34 2.64 -16.81
CA GLU A 326 -13.65 2.36 -17.41
C GLU A 326 -13.91 3.23 -18.64
N SER A 327 -13.72 4.55 -18.53
CA SER A 327 -13.86 5.49 -19.65
C SER A 327 -12.92 5.14 -20.80
N ALA A 328 -11.65 4.83 -20.51
CA ALA A 328 -10.68 4.45 -21.54
C ALA A 328 -11.08 3.17 -22.30
N VAL A 329 -11.69 2.19 -21.61
CA VAL A 329 -12.20 0.98 -22.27
C VAL A 329 -13.43 1.30 -23.12
N GLU A 330 -14.32 2.17 -22.67
CA GLU A 330 -15.49 2.60 -23.45
C GLU A 330 -15.09 3.35 -24.72
N GLU A 331 -14.13 4.26 -24.63
CA GLU A 331 -13.57 4.97 -25.79
C GLU A 331 -12.92 4.02 -26.78
N ALA A 332 -12.09 3.08 -26.29
CA ALA A 332 -11.47 2.06 -27.13
C ALA A 332 -12.53 1.19 -27.83
N ASN A 333 -13.59 0.80 -27.12
CA ASN A 333 -14.72 0.03 -27.67
C ASN A 333 -15.48 0.79 -28.75
N ALA A 334 -15.79 2.07 -28.50
CA ALA A 334 -16.47 2.91 -29.49
C ALA A 334 -15.64 3.02 -30.77
N LYS A 335 -14.32 3.21 -30.64
CA LYS A 335 -13.42 3.28 -31.80
C LYS A 335 -13.29 1.96 -32.54
N VAL A 336 -13.26 0.83 -31.82
CA VAL A 336 -13.31 -0.51 -32.43
C VAL A 336 -14.57 -0.68 -33.26
N ALA A 337 -15.74 -0.31 -32.72
CA ALA A 337 -17.01 -0.40 -33.44
C ALA A 337 -17.03 0.49 -34.70
N GLU A 338 -16.50 1.72 -34.61
CA GLU A 338 -16.35 2.62 -35.77
C GLU A 338 -15.45 2.00 -36.84
N ALA A 339 -14.31 1.43 -36.45
CA ALA A 339 -13.38 0.79 -37.36
C ALA A 339 -13.98 -0.46 -38.02
N GLU A 340 -14.71 -1.30 -37.27
CA GLU A 340 -15.40 -2.48 -37.81
C GLU A 340 -16.48 -2.08 -38.83
N ALA A 341 -17.32 -1.08 -38.50
CA ALA A 341 -18.36 -0.59 -39.39
C ALA A 341 -17.76 -0.03 -40.68
N TYR A 342 -16.69 0.78 -40.57
CA TYR A 342 -16.00 1.34 -41.72
C TYR A 342 -15.38 0.25 -42.61
N LEU A 343 -14.68 -0.72 -42.01
CA LEU A 343 -14.07 -1.83 -42.73
C LEU A 343 -15.11 -2.71 -43.42
N ALA A 344 -16.24 -3.00 -42.77
CA ALA A 344 -17.34 -3.76 -43.37
C ALA A 344 -17.95 -3.04 -44.59
N GLU A 345 -18.13 -1.72 -44.49
CA GLU A 345 -18.60 -0.89 -45.62
C GLU A 345 -17.59 -0.92 -46.78
N GLN A 346 -16.29 -0.79 -46.50
CA GLN A 346 -15.26 -0.86 -47.53
C GLN A 346 -15.18 -2.24 -48.18
N GLN A 347 -15.37 -3.31 -47.39
CA GLN A 347 -15.35 -4.68 -47.90
C GLN A 347 -16.45 -4.93 -48.94
N GLN A 348 -17.65 -4.37 -48.71
CA GLN A 348 -18.78 -4.47 -49.64
C GLN A 348 -18.55 -3.67 -50.94
N LYS A 349 -17.80 -2.56 -50.85
CA LYS A 349 -17.49 -1.70 -52.01
C LYS A 349 -16.33 -2.21 -52.85
N ALA A 350 -15.41 -2.97 -52.26
CA ALA A 350 -14.24 -3.48 -52.96
C ALA A 350 -14.59 -4.63 -53.92
N THR A 351 -14.25 -4.49 -55.20
CA THR A 351 -14.43 -5.52 -56.23
C THR A 351 -13.13 -6.29 -56.47
N GLY A 352 -12.89 -7.38 -55.72
CA GLY A 352 -11.73 -8.28 -55.87
C GLY A 352 -10.38 -7.68 -55.44
N ALA A 353 -10.02 -6.52 -55.96
CA ALA A 353 -8.80 -5.79 -55.64
C ALA A 353 -8.91 -5.07 -54.29
N GLY A 354 -7.98 -5.33 -53.36
CA GLY A 354 -7.95 -4.71 -52.03
C GLY A 354 -8.77 -5.42 -50.94
N GLN A 355 -9.52 -6.47 -51.28
CA GLN A 355 -10.31 -7.24 -50.29
C GLN A 355 -9.42 -7.99 -49.29
N GLY A 356 -8.24 -8.46 -49.71
CA GLY A 356 -7.24 -9.05 -48.82
C GLY A 356 -6.70 -8.06 -47.80
N ALA A 357 -6.46 -6.80 -48.22
CA ALA A 357 -6.04 -5.74 -47.31
C ALA A 357 -7.11 -5.44 -46.24
N ILE A 358 -8.38 -5.34 -46.65
CA ILE A 358 -9.51 -5.10 -45.74
C ILE A 358 -9.69 -6.28 -44.77
N TRP A 359 -9.57 -7.51 -45.27
CA TRP A 359 -9.65 -8.71 -44.42
C TRP A 359 -8.55 -8.71 -43.35
N PHE A 360 -7.31 -8.39 -43.71
CA PHE A 360 -6.20 -8.28 -42.76
C PHE A 360 -6.48 -7.24 -41.67
N MET A 361 -7.02 -6.07 -42.06
CA MET A 361 -7.39 -5.03 -41.12
C MET A 361 -8.53 -5.47 -40.18
N GLN A 362 -9.55 -6.15 -40.68
CA GLN A 362 -10.62 -6.72 -39.85
C GLN A 362 -10.08 -7.77 -38.86
N ARG A 363 -9.11 -8.58 -39.33
CA ARG A 363 -8.47 -9.57 -38.48
C ARG A 363 -7.65 -8.93 -37.37
N GLU A 364 -6.95 -7.84 -37.66
CA GLU A 364 -6.22 -7.04 -36.66
C GLU A 364 -7.15 -6.46 -35.59
N VAL A 365 -8.32 -5.94 -35.97
CA VAL A 365 -9.34 -5.50 -35.00
C VAL A 365 -9.78 -6.69 -34.13
N THR A 366 -10.07 -7.82 -34.76
CA THR A 366 -10.51 -9.04 -34.07
C THR A 366 -9.48 -9.55 -33.07
N GLU A 367 -8.18 -9.54 -33.42
CA GLU A 367 -7.12 -9.92 -32.49
C GLU A 367 -7.02 -8.96 -31.31
N LYS A 368 -7.17 -7.64 -31.53
CA LYS A 368 -7.21 -6.67 -30.42
C LYS A 368 -8.38 -6.92 -29.48
N LYS A 369 -9.53 -7.36 -29.98
CA LYS A 369 -10.70 -7.74 -29.14
C LYS A 369 -10.42 -8.92 -28.20
N LYS A 370 -9.47 -9.81 -28.52
CA LYS A 370 -9.08 -10.90 -27.61
C LYS A 370 -8.41 -10.42 -26.32
N PHE A 371 -7.94 -9.18 -26.31
CA PHE A 371 -7.33 -8.56 -25.13
C PHE A 371 -8.34 -7.71 -24.34
N MET A 372 -9.58 -7.56 -24.84
CA MET A 372 -10.65 -6.87 -24.13
C MET A 372 -11.38 -7.80 -23.14
N PRO A 373 -11.90 -7.27 -22.02
CA PRO A 373 -12.78 -8.01 -21.15
C PRO A 373 -14.04 -8.49 -21.91
N VAL A 374 -14.37 -9.78 -21.79
CA VAL A 374 -15.55 -10.37 -22.46
C VAL A 374 -16.85 -9.64 -22.11
N ARG A 375 -16.96 -9.17 -20.86
CA ARG A 375 -18.12 -8.36 -20.38
C ARG A 375 -18.27 -7.02 -21.11
N LYS A 376 -17.24 -6.54 -21.80
CA LYS A 376 -17.20 -5.27 -22.52
C LYS A 376 -16.98 -5.45 -24.02
N GLY A 377 -17.42 -6.57 -24.61
CA GLY A 377 -17.34 -6.81 -26.07
C GLY A 377 -16.06 -7.48 -26.56
N GLY A 378 -15.18 -7.91 -25.65
CA GLY A 378 -14.04 -8.76 -25.96
C GLY A 378 -14.42 -10.18 -26.36
N ILE A 379 -13.54 -10.85 -27.09
CA ILE A 379 -13.73 -12.24 -27.54
C ILE A 379 -12.87 -13.14 -26.65
N ALA A 380 -13.39 -14.31 -26.28
CA ALA A 380 -12.59 -15.30 -25.55
C ALA A 380 -11.36 -15.70 -26.38
N LYS A 381 -10.22 -15.89 -25.70
CA LYS A 381 -8.95 -16.26 -26.34
C LYS A 381 -8.98 -17.66 -26.95
#